data_AF-A0A7C9RGK1-F1
#
_entry.id   AF-A0A7C9RGK1-F1
#
_cell.length_a   1.000
_cell.length_b   1.000
_cell.length_c   1.000
_cell.angle_alpha   90.00
_cell.angle_beta   90.00
_cell.angle_gamma   90.00
#
_symmetry.space_group_name_H-M   'P 1'
#
loop_
_entity.id
_entity.type
_entity.pdbx_description
1 polymer ?
#
loop_
_entity_poly.entity_id
_entity_poly.type
_entity_poly.pdbx_seq_one_letter_code
_entity_poly.pdbx_strand_id
1 'polypeptide(L)'
;MSDFDWKATIGAVAPGLAAALGGPLAGAAVKVIADKVFGNPNASEADLAAALASGTLTGEQISALKQAEISMQVEMARIDQASDAAYLADTDSARKQTVALAQAGSGISWAPVVISALIVGGFFTCVYMLFLVERNWDERTANLLNVLFGALTVSFTQVANYWLGSSAGSKRAGDSLRKIAEQPGKG
;
A
#
# COMPACT_ATOMS: atom_id res chain seq x y z
N MET A 1 19.89 36.43 -1.21
CA MET A 1 19.80 35.80 -2.54
C MET A 1 18.92 34.59 -2.34
N SER A 2 17.73 34.57 -2.93
CA SER A 2 16.81 33.44 -2.77
C SER A 2 17.46 32.24 -3.46
N ASP A 3 17.87 31.23 -2.68
CA ASP A 3 18.36 29.97 -3.25
C ASP A 3 17.29 29.42 -4.20
N PHE A 4 17.69 29.14 -5.43
CA PHE A 4 16.81 28.58 -6.43
C PHE A 4 16.31 27.20 -5.98
N ASP A 5 15.00 27.05 -5.80
CA ASP A 5 14.38 25.78 -5.40
C ASP A 5 14.18 24.87 -6.62
N TRP A 6 15.26 24.16 -6.95
CA TRP A 6 15.24 23.17 -8.02
C TRP A 6 14.30 21.99 -7.72
N LYS A 7 14.06 21.66 -6.42
CA LYS A 7 13.15 20.59 -6.02
C LYS A 7 11.70 20.96 -6.34
N ALA A 8 11.32 22.22 -6.15
CA ALA A 8 10.03 22.74 -6.58
C ALA A 8 9.83 22.64 -8.11
N THR A 9 10.90 22.90 -8.88
CA THR A 9 10.87 22.76 -10.35
C THR A 9 10.65 21.31 -10.78
N ILE A 10 11.33 20.36 -10.13
CA ILE A 10 11.08 18.92 -10.35
C ILE A 10 9.67 18.54 -9.89
N GLY A 11 9.21 19.06 -8.75
CA GLY A 11 7.87 18.80 -8.21
C GLY A 11 6.73 19.23 -9.13
N ALA A 12 6.93 20.26 -9.96
CA ALA A 12 5.95 20.68 -10.95
C ALA A 12 5.81 19.71 -12.14
N VAL A 13 6.86 18.93 -12.45
CA VAL A 13 6.92 18.04 -13.62
C VAL A 13 6.76 16.56 -13.22
N ALA A 14 7.37 16.16 -12.11
CA ALA A 14 7.45 14.81 -11.59
C ALA A 14 7.26 14.83 -10.05
N PRO A 15 6.02 14.95 -9.57
CA PRO A 15 5.73 15.08 -8.14
C PRO A 15 6.18 13.87 -7.31
N GLY A 16 6.08 12.65 -7.84
CA GLY A 16 6.50 11.44 -7.15
C GLY A 16 8.01 11.35 -6.99
N LEU A 17 8.78 11.69 -8.03
CA LEU A 17 10.24 11.80 -7.92
C LEU A 17 10.64 12.89 -6.92
N ALA A 18 9.93 14.02 -6.88
CA ALA A 18 10.16 15.07 -5.89
C ALA A 18 9.84 14.62 -4.45
N ALA A 19 8.76 13.86 -4.25
CA ALA A 19 8.45 13.26 -2.95
C ALA A 19 9.52 12.23 -2.54
N ALA A 20 10.03 11.45 -3.50
CA ALA A 20 11.11 10.49 -3.25
C ALA A 20 12.41 11.18 -2.81
N LEU A 21 12.73 12.38 -3.32
CA LEU A 21 13.87 13.20 -2.87
C LEU A 21 13.81 13.61 -1.38
N GLY A 22 12.61 13.72 -0.80
CA GLY A 22 12.41 14.02 0.62
C GLY A 22 12.23 12.78 1.50
N GLY A 23 12.21 11.60 0.90
CA GLY A 23 11.86 10.35 1.55
C GLY A 23 13.01 9.34 1.63
N PRO A 24 12.73 8.11 2.09
CA PRO A 24 13.73 7.03 2.18
C PRO A 24 14.32 6.62 0.82
N LEU A 25 13.72 7.06 -0.29
CA LEU A 25 14.17 6.79 -1.66
C LEU A 25 14.99 7.94 -2.27
N ALA A 26 15.43 8.92 -1.47
CA ALA A 26 16.09 10.13 -1.98
C ALA A 26 17.30 9.84 -2.85
N GLY A 27 18.17 8.91 -2.45
CA GLY A 27 19.36 8.53 -3.24
C GLY A 27 19.00 7.90 -4.59
N ALA A 28 17.93 7.11 -4.65
CA ALA A 28 17.45 6.53 -5.89
C ALA A 28 16.83 7.59 -6.82
N ALA A 29 16.06 8.53 -6.24
CA ALA A 29 15.46 9.64 -6.98
C ALA A 29 16.54 10.57 -7.57
N VAL A 30 17.57 10.92 -6.80
CA VAL A 30 18.74 11.69 -7.28
C VAL A 30 19.37 11.00 -8.48
N LYS A 31 19.61 9.68 -8.40
CA LYS A 31 20.21 8.91 -9.48
C LYS A 31 19.36 8.88 -10.75
N VAL A 32 18.04 8.69 -10.62
CA VAL A 32 17.11 8.68 -11.76
C VAL A 32 17.03 10.05 -12.42
N ILE A 33 16.95 11.12 -11.63
CA ILE A 33 16.94 12.49 -12.14
C ILE A 33 18.28 12.80 -12.81
N ALA A 34 19.39 12.41 -12.21
CA ALA A 34 20.73 12.65 -12.74
C ALA A 34 20.99 11.90 -14.06
N ASP A 35 20.52 10.66 -14.18
CA ASP A 35 20.54 9.90 -15.43
C ASP A 35 19.70 10.57 -16.53
N LYS A 36 18.45 10.96 -16.21
CA LYS A 36 17.49 11.45 -17.22
C LYS A 36 17.69 12.90 -17.62
N VAL A 37 18.21 13.74 -16.72
CA VAL A 37 18.41 15.17 -16.98
C VAL A 37 19.82 15.44 -17.48
N PHE A 38 20.82 14.73 -16.96
CA PHE A 38 22.24 15.04 -17.20
C PHE A 38 23.03 13.89 -17.83
N GLY A 39 22.45 12.71 -18.03
CA GLY A 39 23.16 11.54 -18.55
C GLY A 39 24.25 11.03 -17.60
N ASN A 40 24.25 11.47 -16.34
CA ASN A 40 25.26 11.11 -15.35
C ASN A 40 24.60 10.54 -14.10
N PRO A 41 24.43 9.20 -14.00
CA PRO A 41 23.79 8.56 -12.85
C PRO A 41 24.58 8.67 -11.53
N ASN A 42 25.80 9.23 -11.55
CA ASN A 42 26.63 9.42 -10.35
C ASN A 42 26.64 10.87 -9.85
N ALA A 43 25.82 11.77 -10.41
CA ALA A 43 25.74 13.14 -9.94
C ALA A 43 25.12 13.20 -8.53
N SER A 44 25.72 14.00 -7.66
CA SER A 44 25.20 14.23 -6.31
C SER A 44 24.01 15.19 -6.32
N GLU A 45 23.31 15.29 -5.20
CA GLU A 45 22.23 16.26 -5.03
C GLU A 45 22.71 17.71 -5.21
N ALA A 46 23.96 18.00 -4.81
CA ALA A 46 24.57 19.31 -5.01
C ALA A 46 24.86 19.58 -6.50
N ASP A 47 25.27 18.56 -7.25
CA ASP A 47 25.48 18.67 -8.69
C ASP A 47 24.16 18.91 -9.43
N LEU A 48 23.08 18.25 -9.00
CA LEU A 48 21.73 18.50 -9.51
C LEU A 48 21.29 19.95 -9.23
N ALA A 49 21.50 20.44 -8.01
CA ALA A 49 21.16 21.81 -7.63
C ALA A 49 21.93 22.85 -8.46
N ALA A 50 23.23 22.62 -8.66
CA ALA A 50 24.09 23.49 -9.47
C ALA A 50 23.72 23.45 -10.95
N ALA A 51 23.39 22.27 -11.48
CA ALA A 51 23.07 22.09 -12.88
C ALA A 51 21.65 22.57 -13.23
N LEU A 52 20.73 22.57 -12.26
CA LEU A 52 19.39 23.15 -12.38
C LEU A 52 19.35 24.63 -11.99
N ALA A 53 20.46 25.22 -11.54
CA ALA A 53 20.52 26.64 -11.14
C ALA A 53 20.19 27.62 -12.28
N SER A 54 20.23 27.18 -13.54
CA SER A 54 19.78 27.94 -14.71
C SER A 54 18.26 28.14 -14.76
N GLY A 55 17.50 27.46 -13.89
CA GLY A 55 16.07 27.66 -13.70
C GLY A 55 15.17 27.02 -14.74
N THR A 56 15.72 26.35 -15.76
CA THR A 56 14.94 25.81 -16.87
C THR A 56 15.42 24.44 -17.30
N LEU A 57 14.49 23.49 -17.35
CA LEU A 57 14.67 22.20 -18.01
C LEU A 57 14.33 22.35 -19.49
N THR A 58 15.06 21.66 -20.37
CA THR A 58 14.69 21.57 -21.78
C THR A 58 13.43 20.71 -21.95
N GLY A 59 12.71 20.88 -23.07
CA GLY A 59 11.51 20.07 -23.35
C GLY A 59 11.79 18.56 -23.37
N GLU A 60 12.98 18.15 -23.80
CA GLU A 60 13.43 16.76 -23.77
C GLU A 60 13.64 16.25 -22.33
N GLN A 61 14.26 17.06 -21.46
CA GLN A 61 14.46 16.71 -20.05
C GLN A 61 13.13 16.63 -19.30
N ILE A 62 12.19 17.52 -19.57
CA ILE A 62 10.83 17.48 -19.01
C ILE A 62 10.12 16.19 -19.43
N SER A 63 10.19 15.83 -20.72
CA SER A 63 9.63 14.58 -21.24
C SER A 63 10.26 13.36 -20.58
N ALA A 64 11.59 13.33 -20.45
CA ALA A 64 12.32 12.23 -19.82
C ALA A 64 11.98 12.05 -18.33
N LEU A 65 11.88 13.16 -17.58
CA LEU A 65 11.44 13.16 -16.19
C LEU A 65 10.00 12.66 -16.05
N LYS A 66 9.10 13.10 -16.93
CA LYS A 66 7.71 12.66 -16.92
C LYS A 66 7.58 11.16 -17.26
N GLN A 67 8.39 10.65 -18.18
CA GLN A 67 8.45 9.22 -18.47
C GLN A 67 8.99 8.42 -17.27
N ALA A 68 10.02 8.93 -16.59
CA ALA A 68 10.55 8.32 -15.37
C ALA A 68 9.50 8.29 -14.25
N GLU A 69 8.77 9.39 -14.05
CA GLU A 69 7.64 9.47 -13.12
C GLU A 69 6.56 8.43 -13.45
N ILE A 70 6.14 8.33 -14.72
CA ILE A 70 5.15 7.34 -15.15
C ILE A 70 5.66 5.93 -14.90
N SER A 71 6.93 5.63 -15.23
CA SER A 71 7.51 4.31 -15.00
C SER A 71 7.55 3.94 -13.52
N MET A 72 7.88 4.90 -12.65
CA MET A 72 7.86 4.73 -11.21
C MET A 72 6.45 4.46 -10.70
N GLN A 73 5.46 5.24 -11.16
CA GLN A 73 4.05 5.04 -10.78
C GLN A 73 3.52 3.68 -11.23
N VAL A 74 3.87 3.23 -12.44
CA VAL A 74 3.50 1.90 -12.94
C VAL A 74 4.13 0.80 -12.08
N GLU A 75 5.40 0.94 -11.72
CA GLU A 75 6.08 -0.06 -10.89
C GLU A 75 5.52 -0.09 -9.46
N MET A 76 5.23 1.07 -8.87
CA MET A 76 4.55 1.13 -7.56
C MET A 76 3.18 0.47 -7.62
N ALA A 77 2.36 0.79 -8.63
CA ALA A 77 1.05 0.15 -8.81
C ALA A 77 1.17 -1.37 -9.03
N ARG A 78 2.23 -1.82 -9.72
CA ARG A 78 2.51 -3.24 -9.92
C ARG A 78 2.90 -3.93 -8.61
N ILE A 79 3.75 -3.32 -7.80
CA ILE A 79 4.16 -3.82 -6.49
C ILE A 79 2.95 -3.91 -5.57
N ASP A 80 2.11 -2.88 -5.53
CA ASP A 80 0.86 -2.86 -4.75
C ASP A 80 -0.10 -3.96 -5.22
N GLN A 81 -0.26 -4.13 -6.53
CA GLN A 81 -1.09 -5.22 -7.06
C GLN A 81 -0.53 -6.61 -6.72
N ALA A 82 0.80 -6.76 -6.69
CA ALA A 82 1.46 -8.01 -6.35
C ALA A 82 1.36 -8.32 -4.85
N SER A 83 1.50 -7.32 -3.97
CA SER A 83 1.33 -7.47 -2.53
C SER A 83 -0.11 -7.83 -2.18
N ASP A 84 -1.09 -7.18 -2.82
CA ASP A 84 -2.51 -7.53 -2.70
C ASP A 84 -2.79 -8.96 -3.18
N ALA A 85 -2.17 -9.38 -4.29
CA ALA A 85 -2.31 -10.75 -4.80
C ALA A 85 -1.74 -11.79 -3.84
N ALA A 86 -0.58 -11.51 -3.25
CA ALA A 86 0.06 -12.39 -2.28
C ALA A 86 -0.78 -12.53 -1.01
N TYR A 87 -1.31 -11.42 -0.48
CA TYR A 87 -2.22 -11.43 0.66
C TYR A 87 -3.48 -12.25 0.39
N LEU A 88 -4.09 -12.07 -0.79
CA LEU A 88 -5.26 -12.85 -1.20
C LEU A 88 -4.95 -14.35 -1.31
N ALA A 89 -3.82 -14.72 -1.91
CA ALA A 89 -3.41 -16.11 -2.05
C ALA A 89 -3.16 -16.79 -0.70
N ASP A 90 -2.55 -16.07 0.25
CA ASP A 90 -2.34 -16.54 1.62
C ASP A 90 -3.68 -16.86 2.32
N THR A 91 -4.64 -15.93 2.26
CA THR A 91 -5.97 -16.15 2.86
C THR A 91 -6.75 -17.30 2.20
N ASP A 92 -6.66 -17.45 0.89
CA ASP A 92 -7.30 -18.55 0.15
C ASP A 92 -6.68 -19.91 0.49
N SER A 93 -5.34 -19.96 0.62
CA SER A 93 -4.62 -21.15 1.07
C SER A 93 -5.07 -21.58 2.47
N ALA A 94 -5.15 -20.64 3.42
CA ALA A 94 -5.63 -20.90 4.77
C ALA A 94 -7.04 -21.47 4.77
N ARG A 95 -7.97 -20.91 3.98
CA ARG A 95 -9.34 -21.44 3.83
C ARG A 95 -9.36 -22.85 3.25
N LYS A 96 -8.61 -23.10 2.17
CA LYS A 96 -8.52 -24.43 1.54
C LYS A 96 -7.99 -25.49 2.49
N GLN A 97 -6.96 -25.17 3.27
CA GLN A 97 -6.44 -26.05 4.31
C GLN A 97 -7.53 -26.35 5.36
N THR A 98 -8.29 -25.34 5.78
CA THR A 98 -9.39 -25.52 6.73
C THR A 98 -10.46 -26.47 6.18
N VAL A 99 -10.86 -26.27 4.93
CA VAL A 99 -11.84 -27.13 4.24
C VAL A 99 -11.33 -28.56 4.08
N ALA A 100 -10.06 -28.73 3.69
CA ALA A 100 -9.45 -30.06 3.56
C ALA A 100 -9.40 -30.80 4.91
N LEU A 101 -9.05 -30.10 6.00
CA LEU A 101 -9.06 -30.66 7.36
C LEU A 101 -10.48 -31.00 7.83
N ALA A 102 -11.49 -30.18 7.47
CA ALA A 102 -12.89 -30.46 7.76
C ALA A 102 -13.38 -31.71 7.02
N GLN A 103 -13.03 -31.84 5.74
CA GLN A 103 -13.34 -33.01 4.92
C GLN A 103 -12.64 -34.28 5.43
N ALA A 104 -11.44 -34.15 6.00
CA ALA A 104 -10.71 -35.23 6.63
C ALA A 104 -11.24 -35.62 8.04
N GLY A 105 -12.31 -34.97 8.53
CA GLY A 105 -12.91 -35.26 9.84
C GLY A 105 -12.04 -34.85 11.03
N SER A 106 -11.04 -33.99 10.84
CA SER A 106 -10.17 -33.52 11.91
C SER A 106 -10.86 -32.43 12.72
N GLY A 107 -10.93 -32.59 14.06
CA GLY A 107 -11.48 -31.57 14.97
C GLY A 107 -10.77 -30.20 14.91
N ILE A 108 -9.56 -30.15 14.31
CA ILE A 108 -8.80 -28.93 14.05
C ILE A 108 -9.52 -28.01 13.05
N SER A 109 -10.45 -28.52 12.25
CA SER A 109 -11.24 -27.73 11.29
C SER A 109 -12.06 -26.61 11.91
N TRP A 110 -12.38 -26.72 13.21
CA TRP A 110 -13.13 -25.70 13.95
C TRP A 110 -12.25 -24.57 14.49
N ALA A 111 -10.93 -24.73 14.46
CA ALA A 111 -10.01 -23.73 15.04
C ALA A 111 -10.22 -22.32 14.45
N PRO A 112 -10.37 -22.14 13.12
CA PRO A 112 -10.60 -20.81 12.56
C PRO A 112 -11.95 -20.20 12.97
N VAL A 113 -12.99 -21.02 13.13
CA VAL A 113 -14.31 -20.57 13.61
C VAL A 113 -14.23 -20.11 15.06
N VAL A 114 -13.59 -20.90 15.93
CA VAL A 114 -13.46 -20.58 17.36
C VAL A 114 -12.62 -19.32 17.56
N ILE A 115 -11.48 -19.20 16.89
CA ILE A 115 -10.62 -18.02 16.99
C ILE A 115 -11.34 -16.78 16.45
N SER A 116 -12.04 -16.90 15.33
CA SER A 116 -12.86 -15.81 14.78
C SER A 116 -13.95 -15.36 15.76
N ALA A 117 -14.67 -16.31 16.36
CA ALA A 117 -15.72 -16.01 17.33
C ALA A 117 -15.17 -15.33 18.60
N LEU A 118 -13.99 -15.74 19.07
CA LEU A 118 -13.32 -15.09 20.21
C LEU A 118 -12.92 -13.65 19.89
N ILE A 119 -12.36 -13.38 18.72
CA ILE A 119 -11.96 -12.02 18.30
C ILE A 119 -13.19 -11.12 18.14
N VAL A 120 -14.23 -11.61 17.45
CA VAL A 120 -15.48 -10.85 17.24
C VAL A 120 -16.20 -10.61 18.57
N GLY A 121 -16.33 -11.65 19.41
CA GLY A 121 -16.92 -11.54 20.74
C GLY A 121 -16.14 -10.59 21.64
N GLY A 122 -14.80 -10.66 21.63
CA GLY A 122 -13.92 -9.75 22.36
C GLY A 122 -14.08 -8.30 21.91
N PHE A 123 -14.14 -8.04 20.60
CA PHE A 123 -14.37 -6.70 20.05
C PHE A 123 -15.68 -6.10 20.54
N PHE A 124 -16.81 -6.81 20.36
CA PHE A 124 -18.10 -6.31 20.82
C PHE A 124 -18.18 -6.18 22.34
N THR A 125 -17.53 -7.07 23.09
CA THR A 125 -17.46 -6.97 24.56
C THR A 125 -16.69 -5.71 25.00
N CYS A 126 -15.55 -5.40 24.37
CA CYS A 126 -14.79 -4.19 24.66
C CYS A 126 -15.58 -2.92 24.32
N VAL A 127 -16.24 -2.89 23.16
CA VAL A 127 -17.12 -1.78 22.76
C VAL A 127 -18.25 -1.60 23.77
N TYR A 128 -18.92 -2.70 24.14
CA TYR A 128 -20.02 -2.67 25.09
C TYR A 128 -19.60 -2.21 26.48
N MET A 129 -18.44 -2.67 26.98
CA MET A 129 -17.87 -2.19 28.25
C MET A 129 -17.56 -0.70 28.22
N LEU A 130 -17.07 -0.16 27.10
CA LEU A 130 -16.75 1.26 26.98
C LEU A 130 -18.01 2.15 27.06
N PHE A 131 -19.15 1.67 26.54
CA PHE A 131 -20.42 2.39 26.61
C PHE A 131 -21.13 2.30 27.97
N LEU A 132 -20.95 1.20 28.71
CA LEU A 132 -21.60 1.02 30.02
C LEU A 132 -20.80 1.56 31.20
N VAL A 133 -19.47 1.54 31.12
CA VAL A 133 -18.61 1.94 32.22
C VAL A 133 -18.19 3.39 32.02
N GLU A 134 -18.99 4.31 32.54
CA GLU A 134 -18.59 5.71 32.68
C GLU A 134 -17.41 5.79 33.67
N ARG A 135 -16.21 5.99 33.13
CA ARG A 135 -14.99 6.14 33.92
C ARG A 135 -14.21 7.33 33.40
N ASN A 136 -13.76 8.18 34.33
CA ASN A 136 -12.81 9.23 34.00
C ASN A 136 -11.44 8.58 33.80
N TRP A 137 -11.07 8.39 32.54
CA TRP A 137 -9.78 7.84 32.16
C TRP A 137 -8.74 8.96 32.19
N ASP A 138 -7.62 8.70 32.88
CA ASP A 138 -6.43 9.55 32.75
C ASP A 138 -5.88 9.46 31.30
N GLU A 139 -5.22 10.51 30.83
CA GLU A 139 -4.81 10.67 29.43
C GLU A 139 -3.86 9.57 28.96
N ARG A 140 -3.00 9.06 29.86
CA ARG A 140 -2.17 7.88 29.60
C ARG A 140 -3.02 6.63 29.34
N THR A 141 -4.08 6.43 30.11
CA THR A 141 -4.95 5.24 30.00
C THR A 141 -5.81 5.31 28.75
N ALA A 142 -6.34 6.48 28.42
CA ALA A 142 -7.09 6.72 27.19
C ALA A 142 -6.22 6.44 25.94
N ASN A 143 -4.97 6.91 25.94
CA ASN A 143 -4.04 6.64 24.83
C ASN A 143 -3.72 5.15 24.68
N LEU A 144 -3.46 4.43 25.79
CA LEU A 144 -3.24 2.99 25.75
C LEU A 144 -4.48 2.24 25.25
N LEU A 145 -5.68 2.63 25.69
CA LEU A 145 -6.94 2.06 25.21
C LEU A 145 -7.14 2.29 23.71
N ASN A 146 -6.83 3.48 23.19
CA ASN A 146 -6.93 3.79 21.77
C ASN A 146 -5.99 2.93 20.91
N VAL A 147 -4.75 2.72 21.36
CA VAL A 147 -3.79 1.84 20.67
C VAL A 147 -4.30 0.39 20.66
N LEU A 148 -4.81 -0.10 21.79
CA LEU A 148 -5.38 -1.45 21.89
C LEU A 148 -6.63 -1.60 21.01
N PHE A 149 -7.50 -0.59 20.96
CA PHE A 149 -8.67 -0.56 20.08
C PHE A 149 -8.27 -0.57 18.61
N GLY A 150 -7.21 0.14 18.24
CA GLY A 150 -6.62 0.10 16.91
C GLY A 150 -6.19 -1.32 16.52
N ALA A 151 -5.41 -1.98 17.39
CA ALA A 151 -4.97 -3.37 17.16
C ALA A 151 -6.15 -4.36 17.07
N LEU A 152 -7.19 -4.17 17.89
CA LEU A 152 -8.38 -5.01 17.87
C LEU A 152 -9.22 -4.79 16.60
N THR A 153 -9.31 -3.56 16.11
CA THR A 153 -9.97 -3.21 14.84
C THR A 153 -9.26 -3.86 13.65
N VAL A 154 -7.93 -3.85 13.65
CA VAL A 154 -7.11 -4.55 12.64
C VAL A 154 -7.38 -6.05 12.67
N SER A 155 -7.41 -6.66 13.86
CA SER A 155 -7.69 -8.09 14.03
C SER A 155 -9.11 -8.46 13.57
N PHE A 156 -10.11 -7.65 13.92
CA PHE A 156 -11.49 -7.81 13.45
C PHE A 156 -11.57 -7.73 11.92
N THR A 157 -10.88 -6.76 11.31
CA THR A 157 -10.82 -6.62 9.84
C THR A 157 -10.20 -7.84 9.17
N GLN A 158 -9.14 -8.42 9.75
CA GLN A 158 -8.53 -9.65 9.25
C GLN A 158 -9.51 -10.83 9.30
N VAL A 159 -10.28 -10.98 10.38
CA VAL A 159 -11.34 -12.01 10.48
C VAL A 159 -12.43 -11.77 9.45
N ALA A 160 -12.90 -10.53 9.29
CA ALA A 160 -13.91 -10.18 8.28
C ALA A 160 -13.41 -10.51 6.86
N ASN A 161 -12.16 -10.16 6.54
CA ASN A 161 -11.52 -10.51 5.27
C ASN A 161 -11.40 -12.03 5.10
N TYR A 162 -11.09 -12.77 6.16
CA TYR A 162 -11.03 -14.24 6.13
C TYR A 162 -12.39 -14.88 5.82
N TRP A 163 -13.53 -14.30 6.19
CA TRP A 163 -14.84 -14.90 5.88
C TRP A 163 -15.49 -14.33 4.61
N LEU A 164 -15.49 -13.01 4.44
CA LEU A 164 -16.20 -12.33 3.34
C LEU A 164 -15.36 -12.22 2.07
N GLY A 165 -14.04 -12.41 2.18
CA GLY A 165 -13.09 -12.11 1.11
C GLY A 165 -12.81 -10.61 1.04
N SER A 166 -11.65 -10.25 0.50
CA SER A 166 -11.34 -8.84 0.32
C SER A 166 -12.06 -8.28 -0.91
N SER A 167 -12.50 -7.02 -0.85
CA SER A 167 -13.07 -6.31 -2.00
C SER A 167 -12.14 -6.25 -3.22
N ALA A 168 -10.82 -6.38 -3.01
CA ALA A 168 -9.81 -6.48 -4.06
C ALA A 168 -9.90 -7.81 -4.84
N GLY A 169 -10.24 -8.91 -4.18
CA GLY A 169 -10.47 -10.21 -4.83
C GLY A 169 -11.63 -10.17 -5.83
N SER A 170 -12.75 -9.55 -5.43
CA SER A 170 -13.94 -9.40 -6.28
C SER A 170 -13.69 -8.54 -7.52
N LYS A 171 -12.93 -7.44 -7.37
CA LYS A 171 -12.53 -6.58 -8.51
C LYS A 171 -11.68 -7.33 -9.53
N ARG A 172 -10.72 -8.15 -9.08
CA ARG A 172 -9.85 -8.95 -9.95
C ARG A 172 -10.62 -10.02 -10.74
N ALA A 173 -11.61 -10.66 -10.12
CA ALA A 173 -12.50 -11.59 -10.81
C ALA A 173 -13.31 -10.88 -11.90
N GLY A 174 -13.83 -9.69 -11.59
CA GLY A 174 -14.53 -8.82 -12.55
C GLY A 174 -13.63 -8.40 -13.74
N ASP A 175 -12.39 -7.98 -13.49
CA ASP A 175 -11.46 -7.59 -14.54
C ASP A 175 -11.03 -8.77 -15.43
N SER A 176 -10.87 -9.95 -14.85
CA SER A 176 -10.55 -11.17 -15.62
C SER A 176 -11.72 -11.60 -16.49
N LEU A 177 -12.95 -11.54 -15.97
CA LEU A 177 -14.18 -11.77 -16.75
C LEU A 177 -14.34 -10.74 -17.87
N ARG A 178 -14.08 -9.46 -17.59
CA ARG A 178 -14.13 -8.38 -18.58
C ARG A 178 -13.11 -8.59 -19.69
N LYS A 179 -11.88 -8.98 -19.37
CA LYS A 179 -10.86 -9.35 -20.37
C LYS A 179 -11.26 -10.54 -21.25
N ILE A 180 -11.96 -11.53 -20.69
CA ILE A 180 -12.48 -12.68 -21.46
C ILE A 180 -13.64 -12.24 -22.37
N ALA A 181 -14.52 -11.37 -21.88
CA ALA A 181 -15.64 -10.84 -22.66
C ALA A 181 -15.19 -9.88 -23.78
N GLU A 182 -14.08 -9.16 -23.59
CA GLU A 182 -13.46 -8.26 -24.58
C GLU A 182 -12.61 -9.01 -25.61
N GLN A 183 -12.29 -10.30 -25.41
CA GLN A 183 -11.68 -11.12 -26.45
C GLN A 183 -12.76 -11.52 -27.47
N PRO A 184 -12.72 -10.99 -28.73
CA PRO A 184 -13.68 -11.39 -29.74
C PRO A 184 -13.52 -12.89 -29.97
N GLY A 185 -14.62 -13.62 -29.79
CA GLY A 185 -14.66 -15.07 -29.93
C GLY A 185 -13.99 -15.49 -31.23
N LYS A 186 -12.85 -16.18 -31.12
CA LYS A 186 -12.30 -16.94 -32.23
C LYS A 186 -13.12 -18.23 -32.34
N GLY A 187 -14.26 -18.12 -33.00
CA GLY A 187 -15.10 -19.21 -33.49
C GLY A 187 -15.40 -18.96 -34.95
#